data_AF-A0A2D4EPY1-F1
#
_entry.id   AF-A0A2D4EPY1-F1
#
_cell.length_a   1.000
_cell.length_b   1.000
_cell.length_c   1.000
_cell.angle_alpha   90.00
_cell.angle_beta   90.00
_cell.angle_gamma   90.00
#
_symmetry.space_group_name_H-M   'P 1'
#
loop_
_entity.id
_entity.type
_entity.pdbx_description
1 polymer ?
#
loop_
_entity_poly.entity_id
_entity_poly.type
_entity_poly.pdbx_seq_one_letter_code
_entity_poly.pdbx_strand_id
1 'polypeptide(L)'
;SRQFRACRQQPCPPDRPDPRAVQCSAYNNQEFMGRFYQWEPFMDVWGSQRCELNCRPLGYRFYVRHTEKVQDGTPCEASSQDICVAGQCLTPGCDGILGSNRTLDECGVCGGDHTACKLVSGNYSEANVPIGYHRILQIPAGAAHIQVREMARSPNYLALRTQNGQSVINGNWAVNPPGRYEAAGTVFV
;
A
#
# COMPACT_ATOMS: atom_id res chain seq x y z
N SER A 1 4.38 1.82 29.84
CA SER A 1 4.09 2.34 28.50
C SER A 1 2.83 1.66 27.98
N ARG A 2 1.94 2.38 27.26
CA ARG A 2 0.73 1.80 26.63
C ARG A 2 1.09 1.39 25.19
N GLN A 3 0.61 0.24 24.75
CA GLN A 3 0.79 -0.26 23.38
C GLN A 3 -0.57 -0.54 22.76
N PHE A 4 -0.70 -0.23 21.46
CA PHE A 4 -1.93 -0.44 20.71
C PHE A 4 -1.68 -1.45 19.59
N ARG A 5 -2.65 -2.36 19.37
CA ARG A 5 -2.63 -3.36 18.31
C ARG A 5 -3.99 -3.38 17.63
N ALA A 6 -4.01 -3.51 16.31
CA ALA A 6 -5.25 -3.70 15.56
C ALA A 6 -5.80 -5.12 15.81
N CYS A 7 -7.06 -5.22 16.24
CA CYS A 7 -7.69 -6.50 16.62
C CYS A 7 -8.36 -7.25 15.45
N ARG A 8 -8.68 -6.57 14.34
CA ARG A 8 -9.21 -7.17 13.10
C ARG A 8 -8.43 -6.67 11.90
N GLN A 9 -7.55 -7.52 11.36
CA GLN A 9 -6.69 -7.19 10.22
C GLN A 9 -7.26 -7.64 8.87
N GLN A 10 -8.37 -8.38 8.88
CA GLN A 10 -9.06 -8.75 7.64
C GLN A 10 -9.67 -7.49 7.01
N PRO A 11 -9.47 -7.25 5.71
CA PRO A 11 -10.10 -6.14 5.02
C PRO A 11 -11.62 -6.19 5.22
N CYS A 12 -12.21 -5.02 5.45
CA CYS A 12 -13.66 -4.91 5.37
C CYS A 12 -14.11 -5.31 3.95
N PRO A 13 -15.25 -6.01 3.81
CA PRO A 13 -15.87 -6.24 2.51
C PRO A 13 -16.00 -4.92 1.70
N PRO A 14 -15.78 -4.93 0.38
CA PRO A 14 -15.74 -3.71 -0.44
C PRO A 14 -17.09 -2.97 -0.51
N ASP A 15 -18.18 -3.64 -0.16
CA ASP A 15 -19.54 -3.10 -0.02
C ASP A 15 -19.77 -2.37 1.31
N ARG A 16 -18.85 -2.49 2.29
CA ARG A 16 -18.93 -1.73 3.53
C ARG A 16 -18.68 -0.24 3.23
N PRO A 17 -19.52 0.65 3.78
CA PRO A 17 -19.30 2.09 3.67
C PRO A 17 -18.01 2.48 4.40
N ASP A 18 -17.35 3.52 3.89
CA ASP A 18 -16.17 4.10 4.53
C ASP A 18 -16.48 4.45 6.01
N PRO A 19 -15.65 4.01 6.99
CA PRO A 19 -15.93 4.22 8.40
C PRO A 19 -16.07 5.70 8.80
N ARG A 20 -15.37 6.60 8.11
CA ARG A 20 -15.46 8.04 8.38
C ARG A 20 -16.71 8.64 7.75
N ALA A 21 -17.10 8.18 6.56
CA ALA A 21 -18.37 8.55 5.94
C ALA A 21 -19.57 8.15 6.82
N VAL A 22 -19.52 6.95 7.43
CA VAL A 22 -20.53 6.53 8.41
C VAL A 22 -20.61 7.51 9.59
N GLN A 23 -19.46 7.91 10.15
CA GLN A 23 -19.41 8.87 11.26
C GLN A 23 -19.96 10.26 10.87
N CYS A 24 -19.65 10.77 9.68
CA CYS A 24 -20.25 12.02 9.18
C CYS A 24 -21.77 11.88 8.98
N SER A 25 -22.23 10.77 8.41
CA SER A 25 -23.65 10.54 8.12
C SER A 25 -24.54 10.50 9.37
N ALA A 26 -23.96 10.22 10.54
CA ALA A 26 -24.67 10.29 11.81
C ALA A 26 -25.24 11.69 12.11
N TYR A 27 -24.67 12.73 11.50
CA TYR A 27 -25.12 14.12 11.65
C TYR A 27 -26.15 14.55 10.59
N ASN A 28 -26.54 13.67 9.65
CA ASN A 28 -27.50 14.03 8.59
C ASN A 28 -28.89 14.40 9.14
N ASN A 29 -29.28 13.80 10.26
CA ASN A 29 -30.56 14.03 10.92
C ASN A 29 -30.47 15.11 12.03
N GLN A 30 -29.34 15.82 12.10
CA GLN A 30 -29.15 16.93 13.04
C GLN A 30 -29.16 18.25 12.27
N GLU A 31 -29.97 19.18 12.76
CA GLU A 31 -30.05 20.52 12.19
C GLU A 31 -28.74 21.29 12.44
N PHE A 32 -28.22 21.93 11.39
CA PHE A 32 -27.07 22.83 11.47
C PHE A 32 -27.41 24.15 10.79
N MET A 33 -27.37 25.25 11.54
CA MET A 33 -27.72 26.59 11.04
C MET A 33 -29.08 26.65 10.32
N GLY A 34 -30.13 26.04 10.90
CA GLY A 34 -31.49 26.16 10.39
C GLY A 34 -31.90 25.17 9.29
N ARG A 35 -31.03 24.20 8.94
CA ARG A 35 -31.34 23.17 7.93
C ARG A 35 -30.57 21.87 8.15
N PHE A 36 -31.06 20.81 7.49
CA PHE A 36 -30.39 19.52 7.43
C PHE A 36 -29.45 19.44 6.23
N TYR A 37 -28.38 18.68 6.37
CA TYR A 37 -27.43 18.43 5.30
C TYR A 37 -27.11 16.95 5.17
N GLN A 38 -26.66 16.56 3.98
CA GLN A 38 -25.96 15.29 3.79
C GLN A 38 -24.46 15.56 3.90
N TRP A 39 -23.83 14.97 4.90
CA TRP A 39 -22.42 15.18 5.23
C TRP A 39 -21.54 14.08 4.62
N GLU A 40 -20.41 14.49 4.05
CA GLU A 40 -19.33 13.62 3.57
C GLU A 40 -18.00 13.97 4.29
N PRO A 41 -17.04 13.04 4.37
CA PRO A 41 -15.74 13.32 4.97
C PRO A 41 -14.97 14.43 4.25
N PHE A 42 -14.36 15.33 5.02
CA PHE A 42 -13.41 16.30 4.52
C PHE A 42 -11.99 15.94 5.01
N MET A 43 -11.15 15.48 4.08
CA MET A 43 -9.84 14.90 4.38
C MET A 43 -8.65 15.76 3.93
N ASP A 44 -8.91 16.93 3.36
CA ASP A 44 -7.86 17.88 2.95
C ASP A 44 -7.39 18.69 4.16
N VAL A 45 -6.76 17.99 5.10
CA VAL A 45 -6.28 18.48 6.39
C VAL A 45 -4.91 17.89 6.72
N TRP A 46 -4.12 18.58 7.55
CA TRP A 46 -2.73 18.20 7.84
C TRP A 46 -2.52 17.79 9.30
N GLY A 47 -1.50 16.97 9.54
CA GLY A 47 -1.05 16.60 10.87
C GLY A 47 -2.12 15.88 11.70
N SER A 48 -2.32 16.33 12.95
CA SER A 48 -3.26 15.74 13.91
C SER A 48 -4.73 15.88 13.50
N GLN A 49 -5.07 16.84 12.62
CA GLN A 49 -6.44 17.07 12.15
C GLN A 49 -6.99 15.88 11.34
N ARG A 50 -6.12 15.02 10.82
CA ARG A 50 -6.51 13.79 10.11
C ARG A 50 -7.34 12.84 10.96
N CYS A 51 -7.21 12.92 12.29
CA CYS A 51 -8.00 12.10 13.21
C CYS A 51 -9.14 12.88 13.88
N GLU A 52 -9.44 14.10 13.45
CA GLU A 52 -10.68 14.80 13.78
C GLU A 52 -11.79 14.40 12.80
N LEU A 53 -13.06 14.53 13.22
CA LEU A 53 -14.20 14.31 12.34
C LEU A 53 -14.59 15.61 11.63
N ASN A 54 -13.86 15.93 10.56
CA ASN A 54 -14.18 17.03 9.65
C ASN A 54 -15.13 16.52 8.56
N CYS A 55 -16.28 17.17 8.40
CA CYS A 55 -17.29 16.82 7.40
C CYS A 55 -17.69 18.04 6.57
N ARG A 56 -17.89 17.84 5.28
CA ARG A 56 -18.37 18.83 4.32
C ARG A 56 -19.79 18.46 3.89
N PRO A 57 -20.72 19.41 3.75
CA PRO A 57 -22.03 19.09 3.19
C PRO A 57 -21.95 18.96 1.66
N LEU A 58 -22.64 17.96 1.10
CA LEU A 58 -22.66 17.71 -0.35
C LEU A 58 -23.08 18.97 -1.13
N GLY A 59 -22.26 19.35 -2.12
CA GLY A 59 -22.51 20.52 -2.95
C GLY A 59 -22.08 21.87 -2.35
N TYR A 60 -21.48 21.88 -1.16
CA TYR A 60 -20.97 23.10 -0.51
C TYR A 60 -19.45 23.09 -0.38
N ARG A 61 -18.86 24.26 -0.09
CA ARG A 61 -17.39 24.45 0.02
C ARG A 61 -16.87 24.63 1.44
N PHE A 62 -17.77 24.73 2.43
CA PHE A 62 -17.37 24.83 3.83
C PHE A 62 -17.34 23.42 4.46
N TYR A 63 -16.55 23.26 5.51
CA TYR A 63 -16.53 22.05 6.32
C TYR A 63 -16.70 22.41 7.79
N VAL A 64 -17.09 21.43 8.59
CA VAL A 64 -17.34 21.56 10.02
C VAL A 64 -16.66 20.40 10.74
N ARG A 65 -16.00 20.71 11.85
CA ARG A 65 -15.50 19.70 12.78
C ARG A 65 -16.63 19.29 13.72
N HIS A 66 -17.20 18.10 13.52
CA HIS A 66 -18.29 17.58 14.34
C HIS A 66 -17.81 16.98 15.67
N THR A 67 -16.63 16.36 15.68
CA THR A 67 -15.99 15.84 16.91
C THR A 67 -14.48 16.09 16.89
N GLU A 68 -13.89 16.16 18.08
CA GLU A 68 -12.43 16.30 18.26
C GLU A 68 -11.65 15.06 17.80
N LYS A 69 -12.29 13.89 17.81
CA LYS A 69 -11.67 12.64 17.35
C LYS A 69 -12.68 11.74 16.66
N VAL A 70 -12.21 11.08 15.61
CA VAL A 70 -12.90 9.93 15.02
C VAL A 70 -12.82 8.72 15.96
N GLN A 71 -13.64 7.72 15.69
CA GLN A 71 -13.59 6.43 16.38
C GLN A 71 -12.24 5.73 16.14
N ASP A 72 -11.67 5.17 17.20
CA ASP A 72 -10.43 4.38 17.10
C ASP A 72 -10.59 3.25 16.07
N GLY A 73 -9.60 3.10 15.19
CA GLY A 73 -9.68 2.16 14.06
C GLY A 73 -10.04 2.80 12.73
N THR A 74 -10.49 4.06 12.71
CA THR A 74 -10.75 4.79 11.46
C THR A 74 -9.43 5.04 10.72
N PRO A 75 -9.32 4.75 9.41
CA PRO A 75 -8.14 5.09 8.62
C PRO A 75 -7.85 6.59 8.62
N CYS A 76 -6.57 6.97 8.70
CA CYS A 76 -6.18 8.38 8.62
C CYS A 76 -6.32 8.97 7.22
N GLU A 77 -6.14 8.15 6.18
CA GLU A 77 -6.25 8.49 4.76
C GLU A 77 -6.77 7.26 3.99
N ALA A 78 -7.39 7.46 2.83
CA ALA A 78 -7.99 6.37 2.06
C ALA A 78 -6.96 5.33 1.55
N SER A 79 -5.72 5.75 1.28
CA SER A 79 -4.65 4.92 0.72
C SER A 79 -3.58 4.50 1.73
N SER A 80 -3.69 4.92 2.99
CA SER A 80 -2.71 4.62 4.03
C SER A 80 -3.19 3.46 4.92
N GLN A 81 -2.23 2.72 5.48
CA GLN A 81 -2.50 1.76 6.54
C GLN A 81 -2.53 2.42 7.93
N ASP A 82 -2.32 3.74 8.01
CA ASP A 82 -2.33 4.47 9.26
C ASP A 82 -3.74 4.52 9.89
N ILE A 83 -3.78 4.38 11.20
CA ILE A 83 -5.03 4.25 11.96
C ILE A 83 -5.10 5.33 13.03
N CYS A 84 -6.27 5.96 13.15
CA CYS A 84 -6.55 6.88 14.24
C CYS A 84 -6.77 6.13 15.55
N VAL A 85 -6.01 6.50 16.59
CA VAL A 85 -6.16 6.01 17.96
C VAL A 85 -6.01 7.18 18.92
N ALA A 86 -7.01 7.41 19.77
CA ALA A 86 -7.03 8.51 20.73
C ALA A 86 -6.76 9.90 20.10
N GLY A 87 -7.22 10.12 18.87
CA GLY A 87 -7.03 11.38 18.13
C GLY A 87 -5.64 11.53 17.48
N GLN A 88 -4.78 10.52 17.54
CA GLN A 88 -3.49 10.50 16.86
C GLN A 88 -3.50 9.52 15.70
N CYS A 89 -2.85 9.91 14.60
CA CYS A 89 -2.65 9.03 13.48
C CYS A 89 -1.41 8.17 13.70
N LEU A 90 -1.58 6.85 13.84
CA LEU A 90 -0.51 5.91 14.15
C LEU A 90 -0.28 4.93 13.01
N THR A 91 0.98 4.82 12.57
CA THR A 91 1.41 3.86 11.55
C THR A 91 1.61 2.47 12.18
N PRO A 92 1.06 1.40 11.61
CA PRO A 92 1.38 0.03 12.01
C PRO A 92 2.86 -0.27 11.80
N GLY A 93 3.57 -0.67 12.86
CA GLY A 93 4.89 -1.26 12.72
C GLY A 93 4.81 -2.70 12.21
N CYS A 94 5.92 -3.21 11.69
CA CYS A 94 6.03 -4.61 11.24
C CYS A 94 5.81 -5.64 12.37
N ASP A 95 5.87 -5.21 13.63
CA ASP A 95 5.61 -6.02 14.84
C ASP A 95 4.12 -6.05 15.23
N GLY A 96 3.27 -5.41 14.41
CA GLY A 96 1.84 -5.26 14.61
C GLY A 96 1.46 -4.27 15.71
N ILE A 97 2.42 -3.48 16.21
CA ILE A 97 2.18 -2.43 17.20
C ILE A 97 2.04 -1.09 16.48
N LEU A 98 0.95 -0.37 16.74
CA LEU A 98 0.71 0.96 16.18
C LEU A 98 1.68 1.96 16.82
N GLY A 99 2.40 2.72 16.00
CA GLY A 99 3.36 3.72 16.44
C GLY A 99 4.67 3.17 17.01
N SER A 100 5.01 1.90 16.78
CA SER A 100 6.29 1.33 17.24
C SER A 100 7.50 1.82 16.44
N ASN A 101 7.27 2.42 15.27
CA ASN A 101 8.28 2.82 14.29
C ASN A 101 9.21 1.68 13.84
N ARG A 102 8.83 0.41 14.11
CA ARG A 102 9.57 -0.74 13.61
C ARG A 102 9.22 -0.99 12.15
N THR A 103 10.24 -1.02 11.32
CA THR A 103 10.15 -1.34 9.90
C THR A 103 10.78 -2.69 9.61
N LEU A 104 10.39 -3.28 8.48
CA LEU A 104 11.13 -4.42 7.92
C LEU A 104 12.51 -3.93 7.49
N ASP A 105 13.53 -4.74 7.72
CA ASP A 105 14.85 -4.56 7.18
C ASP A 105 14.89 -5.03 5.70
N GLU A 106 16.01 -4.86 4.98
CA GLU A 106 16.14 -5.30 3.57
C GLU A 106 15.94 -6.82 3.37
N CYS A 107 16.03 -7.60 4.45
CA CYS A 107 15.81 -9.04 4.46
C CYS A 107 14.35 -9.41 4.74
N GLY A 108 13.46 -8.44 4.97
CA GLY A 108 12.08 -8.68 5.38
C GLY A 108 11.95 -9.10 6.84
N VAL A 109 12.94 -8.83 7.69
CA VAL A 109 12.91 -9.10 9.13
C VAL A 109 12.50 -7.85 9.89
N CYS A 110 11.49 -7.96 10.74
CA CYS A 110 10.98 -6.82 11.50
C CYS A 110 11.98 -6.35 12.57
N GLY A 111 12.49 -5.12 12.42
CA GLY A 111 13.55 -4.60 13.28
C GLY A 111 14.85 -5.41 13.18
N GLY A 112 15.10 -6.02 12.02
CA GLY A 112 16.31 -6.77 11.74
C GLY A 112 17.56 -5.89 11.63
N ASP A 113 18.70 -6.54 11.57
CA ASP A 113 20.04 -5.93 11.52
C ASP A 113 20.73 -6.12 10.15
N HIS A 114 19.98 -6.50 9.12
CA HIS A 114 20.46 -6.80 7.76
C HIS A 114 21.37 -8.03 7.65
N THR A 115 21.43 -8.91 8.65
CA THR A 115 22.30 -10.10 8.62
C THR A 115 21.58 -11.39 8.20
N ALA A 116 20.25 -11.38 8.19
CA ALA A 116 19.43 -12.57 7.91
C ALA A 116 19.41 -13.00 6.43
N CYS A 117 19.91 -12.14 5.53
CA CYS A 117 19.97 -12.38 4.10
C CYS A 117 21.29 -11.87 3.52
N LYS A 118 21.54 -12.24 2.27
CA LYS A 118 22.68 -11.72 1.50
C LYS A 118 22.17 -10.91 0.31
N LEU A 119 22.74 -9.74 0.11
CA LEU A 119 22.50 -8.97 -1.11
C LEU A 119 23.15 -9.67 -2.30
N VAL A 120 22.38 -9.90 -3.34
CA VAL A 120 22.86 -10.41 -4.63
C VAL A 120 22.59 -9.35 -5.68
N SER A 121 23.65 -8.80 -6.26
CA SER A 121 23.58 -7.80 -7.32
C SER A 121 24.51 -8.18 -8.48
N GLY A 122 24.20 -7.67 -9.67
CA GLY A 122 24.98 -7.93 -10.87
C GLY A 122 24.39 -7.23 -12.08
N ASN A 123 25.21 -7.10 -13.12
CA ASN A 123 24.83 -6.49 -14.39
C ASN A 123 25.04 -7.51 -15.51
N TYR A 124 24.15 -7.49 -16.51
CA TYR A 124 24.28 -8.30 -17.71
C TYR A 124 24.46 -7.38 -18.93
N SER A 125 25.56 -7.56 -19.66
CA SER A 125 25.94 -6.70 -20.79
C SER A 125 26.48 -7.48 -22.00
N GLU A 126 26.24 -8.79 -22.06
CA GLU A 126 26.68 -9.62 -23.19
C GLU A 126 25.88 -9.26 -24.46
N ALA A 127 26.60 -8.86 -25.51
CA ALA A 127 26.01 -8.39 -26.75
C ALA A 127 26.02 -9.46 -27.85
N ASN A 128 26.91 -10.45 -27.76
CA ASN A 128 27.09 -11.48 -28.77
C ASN A 128 26.29 -12.74 -28.44
N VAL A 129 24.96 -12.61 -28.43
CA VAL A 129 24.05 -13.74 -28.22
C VAL A 129 23.22 -14.03 -29.48
N PRO A 130 22.94 -15.31 -29.78
CA PRO A 130 22.02 -15.67 -30.87
C PRO A 130 20.64 -15.03 -30.70
N ILE A 131 19.85 -14.92 -31.77
CA ILE A 131 18.47 -14.46 -31.67
C ILE A 131 17.65 -15.45 -30.83
N GLY A 132 17.09 -14.99 -29.71
CA GLY A 132 16.33 -15.85 -28.80
C GLY A 132 16.20 -15.33 -27.38
N TYR A 133 15.48 -16.09 -26.56
CA TYR A 133 15.42 -15.87 -25.12
C TYR A 133 16.64 -16.49 -24.45
N HIS A 134 17.37 -15.68 -23.70
CA HIS A 134 18.55 -16.11 -22.94
C HIS A 134 18.30 -15.97 -21.44
N ARG A 135 18.63 -17.01 -20.68
CA ARG A 135 18.54 -16.97 -19.22
C ARG A 135 19.72 -16.20 -18.67
N ILE A 136 19.45 -15.01 -18.12
CA ILE A 136 20.46 -14.13 -17.51
C ILE A 136 20.60 -14.32 -15.99
N LEU A 137 19.52 -14.73 -15.32
CA LEU A 137 19.39 -14.83 -13.87
C LEU A 137 18.29 -15.84 -13.53
N GLN A 138 18.45 -16.57 -12.42
CA GLN A 138 17.35 -17.29 -11.77
C GLN A 138 17.11 -16.69 -10.39
N ILE A 139 15.88 -16.25 -10.16
CA ILE A 139 15.43 -15.78 -8.86
C ILE A 139 15.20 -17.01 -7.96
N PRO A 140 15.98 -17.22 -6.89
CA PRO A 140 15.80 -18.36 -5.99
C PRO A 140 14.55 -18.18 -5.12
N ALA A 141 14.02 -19.29 -4.62
CA ALA A 141 12.95 -19.25 -3.62
C ALA A 141 13.42 -18.50 -2.36
N GLY A 142 12.55 -17.66 -1.80
CA GLY A 142 12.87 -16.81 -0.65
C GLY A 142 13.58 -15.50 -0.98
N ALA A 143 13.89 -15.22 -2.25
CA ALA A 143 14.37 -13.89 -2.64
C ALA A 143 13.27 -12.83 -2.42
N ALA A 144 13.66 -11.74 -1.76
CA ALA A 144 12.80 -10.58 -1.50
C ALA A 144 13.43 -9.32 -2.14
N HIS A 145 12.66 -8.24 -2.24
CA HIS A 145 13.12 -6.94 -2.76
C HIS A 145 13.83 -7.01 -4.12
N ILE A 146 13.33 -7.86 -5.03
CA ILE A 146 13.92 -8.10 -6.34
C ILE A 146 13.71 -6.89 -7.25
N GLN A 147 14.79 -6.37 -7.80
CA GLN A 147 14.77 -5.27 -8.78
C GLN A 147 15.57 -5.66 -10.01
N VAL A 148 14.91 -5.69 -11.17
CA VAL A 148 15.53 -5.94 -12.48
C VAL A 148 15.18 -4.77 -13.38
N ARG A 149 16.19 -4.08 -13.92
CA ARG A 149 16.02 -2.86 -14.71
C ARG A 149 16.93 -2.89 -15.92
N GLU A 150 16.42 -2.40 -17.04
CA GLU A 150 17.25 -2.09 -18.20
C GLU A 150 18.01 -0.78 -17.92
N MET A 151 19.34 -0.85 -17.88
CA MET A 151 20.20 0.29 -17.51
C MET A 151 20.50 1.22 -18.69
N ALA A 152 20.48 0.68 -19.90
CA ALA A 152 20.73 1.41 -21.14
C ALA A 152 19.78 0.88 -22.22
N ARG A 153 19.21 1.79 -23.01
CA ARG A 153 18.27 1.44 -24.08
C ARG A 153 18.92 0.46 -25.05
N SER A 154 18.27 -0.68 -25.24
CA SER A 154 18.66 -1.71 -26.18
C SER A 154 17.45 -2.14 -27.02
N PRO A 155 17.64 -2.89 -28.12
CA PRO A 155 16.54 -3.54 -28.83
C PRO A 155 15.99 -4.79 -28.11
N ASN A 156 16.52 -5.11 -26.93
CA ASN A 156 16.16 -6.31 -26.18
C ASN A 156 15.04 -6.03 -25.17
N TYR A 157 14.26 -7.05 -24.84
CA TYR A 157 13.23 -6.97 -23.81
C TYR A 157 13.50 -7.99 -22.72
N LEU A 158 13.30 -7.58 -21.46
CA LEU A 158 13.32 -8.52 -20.34
C LEU A 158 12.10 -9.42 -20.42
N ALA A 159 12.30 -10.71 -20.14
CA ALA A 159 11.23 -11.70 -20.07
C ALA A 159 11.32 -12.46 -18.75
N LEU A 160 10.17 -12.83 -18.21
CA LEU A 160 10.05 -13.61 -16.98
C LEU A 160 9.38 -14.93 -17.31
N ARG A 161 10.02 -16.03 -16.89
CA ARG A 161 9.53 -17.39 -17.10
C ARG A 161 9.66 -18.17 -15.80
N THR A 162 8.65 -18.96 -15.50
CA THR A 162 8.67 -19.89 -14.36
C THR A 162 9.60 -21.08 -14.65
N GLN A 163 9.97 -21.84 -13.61
CA GLN A 163 10.86 -23.01 -13.76
C GLN A 163 10.24 -24.14 -14.61
N ASN A 164 8.91 -24.28 -14.61
CA ASN A 164 8.19 -25.22 -15.48
C ASN A 164 8.03 -24.70 -16.92
N GLY A 165 8.59 -23.52 -17.23
CA GLY A 165 8.66 -23.02 -18.59
C GLY A 165 7.44 -22.22 -19.06
N GLN A 166 6.57 -21.78 -18.16
CA GLN A 166 5.47 -20.87 -18.47
C GLN A 166 5.99 -19.42 -18.51
N SER A 167 5.66 -18.70 -19.58
CA SER A 167 5.99 -17.27 -19.70
C SER A 167 5.03 -16.43 -18.87
N VAL A 168 5.59 -15.55 -18.03
CA VAL A 168 4.85 -14.61 -17.17
C VAL A 168 4.87 -13.21 -17.78
N ILE A 169 6.05 -12.77 -18.25
CA ILE A 169 6.26 -11.47 -18.90
C ILE A 169 7.03 -11.72 -20.20
N ASN A 170 6.57 -11.08 -21.29
CA ASN A 170 7.17 -11.04 -22.61
C ASN A 170 7.51 -12.42 -23.19
N GLY A 171 6.52 -13.32 -23.27
CA GLY A 171 6.66 -14.64 -23.89
C GLY A 171 6.26 -14.70 -25.37
N ASN A 172 6.63 -15.78 -26.05
CA ASN A 172 6.20 -16.07 -27.43
C ASN A 172 6.50 -14.95 -28.44
N TRP A 173 7.62 -14.25 -28.29
CA TRP A 173 8.02 -13.12 -29.15
C TRP A 173 7.06 -11.92 -29.11
N ALA A 174 6.22 -11.83 -28.08
CA ALA A 174 5.28 -10.73 -27.88
C ALA A 174 5.65 -9.91 -26.63
N VAL A 175 5.40 -8.61 -26.69
CA VAL A 175 5.59 -7.68 -25.57
C VAL A 175 4.26 -7.47 -24.86
N ASN A 176 4.22 -7.68 -23.55
CA ASN A 176 3.07 -7.41 -22.73
C ASN A 176 2.98 -5.92 -22.36
N PRO A 177 1.77 -5.39 -22.11
CA PRO A 177 1.59 -4.01 -21.63
C PRO A 177 2.18 -3.82 -20.22
N PRO A 178 2.50 -2.58 -19.80
CA PRO A 178 2.84 -2.31 -18.40
C PRO A 178 1.71 -2.73 -17.46
N GLY A 179 2.03 -3.38 -16.34
CA GLY A 179 1.00 -3.88 -15.44
C GLY A 179 1.52 -4.83 -14.37
N ARG A 180 0.58 -5.40 -13.62
CA ARG A 180 0.85 -6.35 -12.53
C ARG A 180 0.76 -7.78 -13.04
N TYR A 181 1.79 -8.57 -12.76
CA TYR A 181 1.91 -9.96 -13.20
C TYR A 181 2.09 -10.89 -12.00
N GLU A 182 1.14 -11.78 -11.78
CA GLU A 182 1.18 -12.77 -10.69
C GLU A 182 1.96 -14.01 -11.12
N ALA A 183 2.96 -14.40 -10.33
CA ALA A 183 3.68 -15.65 -10.53
C ALA A 183 4.37 -16.12 -9.24
N ALA A 184 4.40 -17.44 -9.03
CA ALA A 184 5.12 -18.08 -7.93
C ALA A 184 4.82 -17.49 -6.52
N GLY A 185 3.57 -17.08 -6.28
CA GLY A 185 3.15 -16.51 -5.00
C GLY A 185 3.57 -15.05 -4.76
N THR A 186 4.02 -14.34 -5.80
CA THR A 186 4.34 -12.91 -5.73
C THR A 186 3.74 -12.15 -6.91
N VAL A 187 3.82 -10.81 -6.86
CA VAL A 187 3.35 -9.88 -7.89
C VAL A 187 4.54 -9.07 -8.40
N PHE A 188 4.79 -9.13 -9.70
CA PHE A 188 5.73 -8.27 -10.40
C PHE A 188 4.97 -7.05 -10.94
N VAL A 189 5.56 -5.85 -10.80
CA VAL A 189 4.91 -4.56 -11.10
C VAL A 189 5.79 -3.74 -12.05
#